data_AF-A0A8H5E8R6-F1
#
_entry.id   AF-A0A8H5E8R6-F1
#
_cell.length_a   1.000
_cell.length_b   1.000
_cell.length_c   1.000
_cell.angle_alpha   90.00
_cell.angle_beta   90.00
_cell.angle_gamma   90.00
#
_symmetry.space_group_name_H-M   'P 1'
#
loop_
_entity.id
_entity.type
_entity.pdbx_description
1 polymer ?
#
loop_
_entity_poly.entity_id
_entity_poly.type
_entity_poly.pdbx_seq_one_letter_code
_entity_poly.pdbx_strand_id
1 'polypeptide(L)'
;METKLRHPVAPDNNSLYDILHQHAGESLFVLPAHWADSHSLCLGVEWEKLPPCNTPRPPETPGTPAWRGHLNPSSTINRLIAALDQILEPEFLPSTKSLAAIETVLGVLWHTPFSKPRKSSKLRLYFGSRVYHGAVDAQFMWNLTSKEAASSFSTSRSASAVPSVAIDVSKQSSPNESDFTPSLICYISKSQERRRCKIDPSNSEKDAYFIAAFLAMAQRHFYTTPSIRSRSGSRPPKQQGIPSDPDFHDLKLRILTHDVDEKDFIVYTGYITRGFLQKFHEPSKAPTDDEDAVSGLKIEYTRVPIWPILGLRERLGKALGPDVVGAFNPDEMETWEADPEKQNRKRRRSYASSEGAQQRAAKK
;
A
#
# COMPACT_ATOMS: atom_id res chain seq x y z
N MET A 1 14.70 31.62 -45.97
CA MET A 1 14.10 31.07 -44.74
C MET A 1 14.69 29.68 -44.55
N GLU A 2 15.76 29.58 -43.75
CA GLU A 2 16.41 28.30 -43.48
C GLU A 2 15.54 27.46 -42.55
N THR A 3 15.01 26.37 -43.07
CA THR A 3 14.45 25.29 -42.26
C THR A 3 15.59 24.63 -41.50
N LYS A 4 15.78 25.07 -40.25
CA LYS A 4 16.67 24.42 -39.28
C LYS A 4 16.16 23.00 -39.07
N LEU A 5 16.74 22.04 -39.79
CA LEU A 5 16.59 20.62 -39.52
C LEU A 5 17.00 20.41 -38.06
N ARG A 6 16.02 20.15 -37.17
CA ARG A 6 16.32 19.67 -35.83
C ARG A 6 16.92 18.29 -36.00
N HIS A 7 18.25 18.20 -36.00
CA HIS A 7 18.90 16.91 -35.83
C HIS A 7 18.36 16.28 -34.54
N PRO A 8 17.92 15.01 -34.58
CA PRO A 8 17.61 14.29 -33.34
C PRO A 8 18.86 14.37 -32.47
N VAL A 9 18.74 15.00 -31.30
CA VAL A 9 19.81 15.01 -30.31
C VAL A 9 20.05 13.55 -29.95
N ALA A 10 21.26 13.06 -30.18
CA ALA A 10 21.63 11.71 -29.79
C ALA A 10 21.45 11.59 -28.26
N PRO A 11 20.86 10.48 -27.78
CA PRO A 11 20.70 10.28 -26.34
C PRO A 11 22.08 10.22 -25.66
N ASP A 12 22.17 10.71 -24.43
CA ASP A 12 23.40 10.60 -23.66
C ASP A 12 23.72 9.12 -23.38
N ASN A 13 25.01 8.77 -23.32
CA ASN A 13 25.44 7.44 -22.92
C ASN A 13 24.87 7.07 -21.54
N ASN A 14 24.36 5.85 -21.37
CA ASN A 14 23.68 5.35 -20.17
C ASN A 14 22.33 6.04 -19.83
N SER A 15 21.80 6.89 -20.71
CA SER A 15 20.40 7.33 -20.60
C SER A 15 19.45 6.15 -20.83
N LEU A 16 18.17 6.27 -20.43
CA LEU A 16 17.18 5.22 -20.73
C LEU A 16 17.06 4.98 -22.23
N TYR A 17 17.12 6.02 -23.06
CA TYR A 17 17.11 5.84 -24.52
C TYR A 17 18.37 5.14 -25.04
N ASP A 18 19.55 5.40 -24.48
CA ASP A 18 20.77 4.69 -24.88
C ASP A 18 20.69 3.19 -24.50
N ILE A 19 20.25 2.87 -23.28
CA ILE A 19 19.99 1.48 -22.87
C ILE A 19 18.98 0.81 -23.81
N LEU A 20 17.90 1.52 -24.19
CA LEU A 20 16.93 1.02 -25.17
C LEU A 20 17.56 0.76 -26.55
N HIS A 21 18.49 1.61 -26.99
CA HIS A 21 19.21 1.41 -28.25
C HIS A 21 20.18 0.22 -28.20
N GLN A 22 20.85 0.01 -27.07
CA GLN A 22 21.73 -1.16 -26.87
C GLN A 22 20.95 -2.48 -26.93
N HIS A 23 19.69 -2.46 -26.52
CA HIS A 23 18.77 -3.60 -26.56
C HIS A 23 17.77 -3.52 -27.74
N ALA A 24 18.14 -2.86 -28.84
CA ALA A 24 17.27 -2.72 -30.01
C ALA A 24 16.86 -4.09 -30.59
N GLY A 25 15.55 -4.37 -30.58
CA GLY A 25 14.97 -5.66 -30.98
C GLY A 25 14.33 -6.42 -29.81
N GLU A 26 14.70 -6.07 -28.57
CA GLU A 26 14.00 -6.48 -27.37
C GLU A 26 12.85 -5.49 -27.11
N SER A 27 11.66 -6.00 -26.80
CA SER A 27 10.46 -5.18 -26.63
C SER A 27 10.43 -4.49 -25.26
N LEU A 28 11.39 -3.60 -24.98
CA LEU A 28 11.53 -2.91 -23.69
C LEU A 28 10.48 -1.79 -23.48
N PHE A 29 9.78 -1.36 -24.53
CA PHE A 29 8.73 -0.33 -24.49
C PHE A 29 7.32 -0.92 -24.51
N VAL A 30 7.12 -2.02 -23.77
CA VAL A 30 5.82 -2.66 -23.61
C VAL A 30 5.16 -2.23 -22.32
N LEU A 31 3.84 -2.41 -22.25
CA LEU A 31 3.10 -2.22 -21.00
C LEU A 31 3.67 -3.13 -19.90
N PRO A 32 3.60 -2.72 -18.62
CA PRO A 32 4.05 -3.53 -17.49
C PRO A 32 3.63 -5.00 -17.50
N ALA A 33 2.44 -5.30 -18.03
CA ALA A 33 1.94 -6.67 -18.24
C ALA A 33 2.81 -7.55 -19.17
N HIS A 34 3.81 -6.97 -19.81
CA HIS A 34 4.76 -7.62 -20.71
C HIS A 34 6.21 -7.42 -20.27
N TRP A 35 6.44 -6.90 -19.06
CA TRP A 35 7.79 -6.79 -18.54
C TRP A 35 8.30 -8.18 -18.17
N ALA A 36 9.57 -8.41 -18.46
CA ALA A 36 10.28 -9.65 -18.17
C ALA A 36 11.49 -9.35 -17.27
N ASP A 37 12.20 -10.38 -16.83
CA ASP A 37 13.37 -10.23 -15.95
C ASP A 37 14.47 -9.36 -16.57
N SER A 38 14.58 -9.33 -17.90
CA SER A 38 15.46 -8.42 -18.63
C SER A 38 15.22 -6.95 -18.29
N HIS A 39 13.95 -6.56 -18.02
CA HIS A 39 13.61 -5.20 -17.61
C HIS A 39 14.15 -4.90 -16.21
N SER A 40 14.15 -5.87 -15.30
CA SER A 40 14.75 -5.71 -13.97
C SER A 40 16.25 -5.44 -14.07
N LEU A 41 16.95 -6.14 -14.96
CA LEU A 41 18.38 -5.98 -15.19
C LEU A 41 18.70 -4.63 -15.85
N CYS A 42 17.99 -4.27 -16.92
CA CYS A 42 18.21 -3.01 -17.65
C CYS A 42 17.92 -1.78 -16.79
N LEU A 43 16.96 -1.87 -15.88
CA LEU A 43 16.63 -0.80 -14.94
C LEU A 43 17.56 -0.77 -13.72
N GLY A 44 18.48 -1.74 -13.59
CA GLY A 44 19.40 -1.84 -12.47
C GLY A 44 18.69 -2.07 -11.14
N VAL A 45 17.59 -2.82 -11.12
CA VAL A 45 16.78 -3.06 -9.92
C VAL A 45 17.43 -4.11 -9.04
N GLU A 46 17.64 -3.77 -7.78
CA GLU A 46 18.17 -4.68 -6.77
C GLU A 46 17.05 -5.35 -5.97
N TRP A 47 17.16 -6.67 -5.81
CA TRP A 47 16.20 -7.46 -5.05
C TRP A 47 16.85 -8.11 -3.85
N GLU A 48 16.30 -7.84 -2.66
CA GLU A 48 16.77 -8.42 -1.41
C GLU A 48 15.65 -9.19 -0.70
N LYS A 49 15.91 -10.48 -0.42
CA LYS A 49 15.02 -11.30 0.39
C LYS A 49 15.39 -11.15 1.85
N LEU A 50 14.47 -10.61 2.65
CA LEU A 50 14.64 -10.49 4.10
C LEU A 50 14.19 -11.77 4.82
N PRO A 51 14.67 -12.01 6.06
CA PRO A 51 14.17 -13.09 6.89
C PRO A 51 12.65 -13.00 7.09
N PRO A 52 11.92 -14.13 7.16
CA PRO A 52 10.48 -14.13 7.43
C PRO A 52 10.15 -13.52 8.80
N CYS A 53 9.11 -12.69 8.85
CA CYS A 53 8.61 -12.11 10.10
C CYS A 53 7.79 -13.15 10.87
N ASN A 54 8.47 -14.08 11.52
CA ASN A 54 7.86 -15.20 12.24
C ASN A 54 7.52 -14.89 13.70
N THR A 55 7.92 -13.73 14.25
CA THR A 55 7.77 -13.38 15.67
C THR A 55 6.93 -12.11 15.87
N PRO A 56 6.05 -12.04 16.87
CA PRO A 56 5.92 -12.98 17.98
C PRO A 56 5.13 -14.26 17.61
N ARG A 57 5.44 -15.35 18.31
CA ARG A 57 4.65 -16.59 18.33
C ARG A 57 4.13 -16.83 19.75
N PRO A 58 2.93 -17.43 19.90
CA PRO A 58 2.45 -17.87 21.19
C PRO A 58 3.46 -18.85 21.82
N PRO A 59 3.81 -18.73 23.11
CA PRO A 59 4.68 -19.70 23.75
C PRO A 59 4.05 -21.11 23.73
N GLU A 60 4.84 -22.07 23.27
CA GLU A 60 4.50 -23.49 23.23
C GLU A 60 4.82 -24.12 24.60
N THR A 61 4.07 -23.79 25.66
CA THR A 61 4.25 -24.47 26.96
C THR A 61 3.45 -25.79 26.98
N PRO A 62 4.12 -26.96 27.09
CA PRO A 62 3.45 -28.24 27.19
C PRO A 62 2.49 -28.28 28.38
N GLY A 63 1.25 -28.69 28.17
CA GLY A 63 0.25 -28.83 29.24
C GLY A 63 -0.55 -27.56 29.57
N THR A 64 -0.31 -26.44 28.90
CA THR A 64 -1.19 -25.26 29.00
C THR A 64 -2.42 -25.51 28.12
N PRO A 65 -3.66 -25.35 28.61
CA PRO A 65 -4.83 -25.40 27.74
C PRO A 65 -4.65 -24.37 26.64
N ALA A 66 -5.00 -24.74 25.40
CA ALA A 66 -5.02 -23.82 24.26
C ALA A 66 -5.58 -22.47 24.72
N TRP A 67 -4.82 -21.40 24.49
CA TRP A 67 -5.05 -20.02 24.95
C TRP A 67 -6.54 -19.76 25.19
N ARG A 68 -6.90 -19.30 26.41
CA ARG A 68 -8.27 -19.23 26.97
C ARG A 68 -9.36 -18.70 26.02
N GLY A 69 -9.01 -17.92 24.98
CA GLY A 69 -9.89 -17.49 23.89
C GLY A 69 -10.35 -18.61 22.92
N HIS A 70 -9.70 -19.77 22.88
CA HIS A 70 -10.09 -20.91 22.03
C HIS A 70 -11.38 -21.59 22.51
N LEU A 71 -11.82 -21.34 23.75
CA LEU A 71 -13.06 -21.88 24.29
C LEU A 71 -14.28 -20.99 23.98
N ASN A 72 -14.08 -19.72 23.61
CA ASN A 72 -15.14 -18.78 23.20
C ASN A 72 -14.57 -17.63 22.33
N PRO A 73 -14.29 -17.86 21.04
CA PRO A 73 -13.78 -16.81 20.15
C PRO A 73 -14.77 -15.64 20.07
N SER A 74 -14.27 -14.41 20.18
CA SER A 74 -15.06 -13.18 19.94
C SER A 74 -15.64 -13.14 18.52
N SER A 75 -16.67 -12.34 18.28
CA SER A 75 -17.22 -12.16 16.92
C SER A 75 -16.16 -11.59 15.96
N THR A 76 -15.26 -10.74 16.47
CA THR A 76 -14.14 -10.16 15.73
C THR A 76 -13.14 -11.21 15.27
N ILE A 77 -12.70 -12.12 16.15
CA ILE A 77 -11.73 -13.15 15.78
C ILE A 77 -12.35 -14.15 14.80
N ASN A 78 -13.63 -14.52 14.96
CA ASN A 78 -14.32 -15.38 14.01
C ASN A 78 -14.44 -14.72 12.62
N ARG A 79 -14.70 -13.41 12.57
CA ARG A 79 -14.71 -12.63 11.33
C ARG A 79 -13.32 -12.59 10.68
N LEU A 80 -12.26 -12.45 11.48
CA LEU A 80 -10.88 -12.47 11.00
C LEU A 80 -10.52 -13.83 10.41
N ILE A 81 -10.81 -14.92 11.13
CA ILE A 81 -10.60 -16.31 10.67
C ILE A 81 -11.30 -16.52 9.33
N ALA A 82 -12.60 -16.24 9.25
CA ALA A 82 -13.38 -16.45 8.04
C ALA A 82 -12.86 -15.62 6.84
N ALA A 83 -12.30 -14.44 7.09
CA ALA A 83 -11.68 -13.64 6.04
C ALA A 83 -10.31 -14.19 5.61
N LEU A 84 -9.49 -14.66 6.55
CA LEU A 84 -8.21 -15.30 6.24
C LEU A 84 -8.40 -16.60 5.45
N ASP A 85 -9.39 -17.41 5.81
CA ASP A 85 -9.75 -18.62 5.06
C ASP A 85 -10.16 -18.26 3.62
N GLN A 86 -10.96 -17.21 3.42
CA GLN A 86 -11.34 -16.74 2.08
C GLN A 86 -10.16 -16.22 1.25
N ILE A 87 -9.13 -15.66 1.87
CA ILE A 87 -7.91 -15.24 1.16
C ILE A 87 -7.12 -16.46 0.69
N LEU A 88 -7.14 -17.53 1.48
CA LEU A 88 -6.40 -18.77 1.22
C LEU A 88 -7.18 -19.78 0.38
N GLU A 89 -8.41 -19.47 -0.05
CA GLU A 89 -9.13 -20.30 -0.99
C GLU A 89 -8.48 -20.18 -2.38
N PRO A 90 -8.08 -21.30 -3.02
CA PRO A 90 -7.51 -21.27 -4.37
C PRO A 90 -8.53 -20.69 -5.37
N GLU A 91 -8.21 -19.51 -5.92
CA GLU A 91 -9.11 -18.80 -6.83
C GLU A 91 -9.06 -19.37 -8.26
N PHE A 92 -10.09 -20.13 -8.65
CA PHE A 92 -10.30 -20.52 -10.05
C PHE A 92 -10.77 -19.33 -10.92
N LEU A 93 -11.48 -18.34 -10.35
CA LEU A 93 -11.94 -17.11 -11.02
C LEU A 93 -11.61 -15.85 -10.21
N PRO A 94 -11.56 -14.64 -10.82
CA PRO A 94 -11.27 -13.41 -10.09
C PRO A 94 -12.37 -13.20 -9.06
N SER A 95 -12.09 -13.48 -7.80
CA SER A 95 -13.11 -13.46 -6.76
C SER A 95 -13.13 -12.09 -6.12
N THR A 96 -14.27 -11.40 -6.22
CA THR A 96 -14.53 -10.21 -5.40
C THR A 96 -14.48 -10.53 -3.90
N LYS A 97 -14.58 -11.82 -3.52
CA LYS A 97 -14.51 -12.29 -2.14
C LYS A 97 -13.12 -12.11 -1.54
N SER A 98 -12.04 -12.46 -2.24
CA SER A 98 -10.67 -12.29 -1.72
C SER A 98 -10.36 -10.82 -1.45
N LEU A 99 -10.82 -9.91 -2.32
CA LEU A 99 -10.65 -8.47 -2.11
C LEU A 99 -11.42 -7.97 -0.88
N ALA A 100 -12.69 -8.36 -0.73
CA ALA A 100 -13.47 -8.02 0.46
C ALA A 100 -12.89 -8.63 1.75
N ALA A 101 -12.27 -9.80 1.64
CA ALA A 101 -11.59 -10.47 2.74
C ALA A 101 -10.31 -9.72 3.15
N ILE A 102 -9.47 -9.28 2.20
CA ILE A 102 -8.28 -8.45 2.48
C ILE A 102 -8.66 -7.14 3.16
N GLU A 103 -9.68 -6.45 2.65
CA GLU A 103 -10.20 -5.22 3.26
C GLU A 103 -10.69 -5.49 4.70
N THR A 104 -11.33 -6.64 4.94
CA THR A 104 -11.76 -7.05 6.28
C THR A 104 -10.58 -7.35 7.19
N VAL A 105 -9.58 -8.13 6.74
CA VAL A 105 -8.39 -8.47 7.52
C VAL A 105 -7.64 -7.22 7.93
N LEU A 106 -7.29 -6.35 6.98
CA LEU A 106 -6.54 -5.14 7.27
C LEU A 106 -7.35 -4.16 8.14
N GLY A 107 -8.66 -4.05 7.92
CA GLY A 107 -9.54 -3.21 8.75
C GLY A 107 -9.74 -3.72 10.17
N VAL A 108 -9.68 -5.04 10.38
CA VAL A 108 -9.71 -5.64 11.74
C VAL A 108 -8.36 -5.45 12.44
N LEU A 109 -7.24 -5.71 11.75
CA LEU A 109 -5.90 -5.60 12.33
C LEU A 109 -5.52 -4.15 12.63
N TRP A 110 -5.83 -3.21 11.73
CA TRP A 110 -5.61 -1.77 11.94
C TRP A 110 -6.74 -0.93 11.33
N HIS A 111 -7.69 -0.54 12.17
CA HIS A 111 -8.85 0.23 11.74
C HIS A 111 -8.49 1.58 11.11
N THR A 112 -7.61 2.36 11.73
CA THR A 112 -7.30 3.73 11.28
C THR A 112 -6.61 3.79 9.91
N PRO A 113 -5.42 3.17 9.71
CA PRO A 113 -4.68 3.29 8.45
C PRO A 113 -5.39 2.62 7.27
N PHE A 114 -6.24 1.61 7.50
CA PHE A 114 -6.89 0.85 6.43
C PHE A 114 -8.40 1.10 6.28
N SER A 115 -8.99 2.06 6.98
CA SER A 115 -10.45 2.31 7.00
C SER A 115 -11.08 2.64 5.64
N LYS A 116 -10.33 3.21 4.68
CA LYS A 116 -10.87 3.72 3.40
C LYS A 116 -9.90 3.49 2.22
N PRO A 117 -9.77 2.25 1.71
CA PRO A 117 -8.99 2.01 0.51
C PRO A 117 -9.58 2.71 -0.72
N ARG A 118 -8.73 3.20 -1.61
CA ARG A 118 -9.11 3.46 -3.00
C ARG A 118 -9.08 2.14 -3.78
N LYS A 119 -10.27 1.65 -4.13
CA LYS A 119 -10.46 0.39 -4.86
C LYS A 119 -10.16 0.56 -6.35
N SER A 120 -9.59 -0.47 -6.98
CA SER A 120 -9.34 -0.54 -8.44
C SER A 120 -8.57 0.66 -8.98
N SER A 121 -7.43 0.96 -8.37
CA SER A 121 -6.58 2.06 -8.76
C SER A 121 -5.77 1.71 -10.01
N LYS A 122 -6.27 2.14 -11.17
CA LYS A 122 -5.51 2.13 -12.43
C LYS A 122 -4.46 3.24 -12.42
N LEU A 123 -3.20 2.87 -12.20
CA LEU A 123 -2.08 3.79 -12.16
C LEU A 123 -1.59 4.12 -13.57
N ARG A 124 -1.02 5.32 -13.70
CA ARG A 124 -0.42 5.79 -14.95
C ARG A 124 1.09 5.66 -14.83
N LEU A 125 1.73 5.32 -15.93
CA LEU A 125 3.17 5.31 -16.05
C LEU A 125 3.59 6.41 -17.03
N TYR A 126 4.54 7.23 -16.63
CA TYR A 126 5.08 8.33 -17.40
C TYR A 126 6.49 7.97 -17.89
N PHE A 127 6.78 8.24 -19.16
CA PHE A 127 8.08 8.01 -19.76
C PHE A 127 8.40 9.16 -20.73
N GLY A 128 9.29 10.05 -20.33
CA GLY A 128 9.51 11.31 -21.04
C GLY A 128 8.20 12.08 -21.20
N SER A 129 7.87 12.42 -22.45
CA SER A 129 6.61 13.08 -22.81
C SER A 129 5.42 12.11 -22.96
N ARG A 130 5.60 10.81 -22.78
CA ARG A 130 4.57 9.78 -23.03
C ARG A 130 3.87 9.40 -21.73
N VAL A 131 2.56 9.16 -21.82
CA VAL A 131 1.72 8.72 -20.70
C VAL A 131 1.00 7.44 -21.06
N TYR A 132 1.22 6.39 -20.28
CA TYR A 132 0.52 5.13 -20.38
C TYR A 132 -0.58 5.05 -19.34
N HIS A 133 -1.82 5.10 -19.80
CA HIS A 133 -2.99 5.05 -18.94
C HIS A 133 -3.31 3.62 -18.52
N GLY A 134 -3.49 3.39 -17.22
CA GLY A 134 -3.84 2.07 -16.69
C GLY A 134 -2.77 1.02 -16.91
N ALA A 135 -1.50 1.44 -16.88
CA ALA A 135 -0.34 0.57 -17.08
C ALA A 135 -0.19 -0.45 -15.95
N VAL A 136 -0.64 -0.10 -14.75
CA VAL A 136 -0.65 -0.95 -13.55
C VAL A 136 -2.04 -0.87 -12.92
N ASP A 137 -2.54 -2.00 -12.44
CA ASP A 137 -3.80 -2.07 -11.67
C ASP A 137 -3.53 -2.57 -10.25
N ALA A 138 -3.72 -1.67 -9.28
CA ALA A 138 -3.68 -2.02 -7.87
C ALA A 138 -5.10 -2.16 -7.34
N GLN A 139 -5.44 -3.32 -6.76
CA GLN A 139 -6.81 -3.57 -6.28
C GLN A 139 -7.18 -2.66 -5.10
N PHE A 140 -6.21 -2.34 -4.22
CA PHE A 140 -6.38 -1.34 -3.18
C PHE A 140 -5.15 -0.43 -3.05
N MET A 141 -5.39 0.80 -2.62
CA MET A 141 -4.35 1.78 -2.29
C MET A 141 -4.75 2.61 -1.07
N TRP A 142 -3.79 2.87 -0.19
CA TRP A 142 -3.95 3.69 1.03
C TRP A 142 -2.87 4.77 1.12
N ASN A 143 -3.03 5.69 2.08
CA ASN A 143 -2.08 6.76 2.42
C ASN A 143 -1.71 7.70 1.26
N LEU A 144 -2.71 8.15 0.50
CA LEU A 144 -2.52 9.25 -0.45
C LEU A 144 -2.47 10.58 0.29
N THR A 145 -1.52 11.43 -0.08
CA THR A 145 -1.33 12.75 0.52
C THR A 145 -2.64 13.56 0.57
N SER A 146 -2.82 14.29 1.67
CA SER A 146 -4.03 15.05 2.04
C SER A 146 -4.62 15.92 0.90
N LYS A 147 -3.79 16.39 -0.04
CA LYS A 147 -4.23 17.17 -1.21
C LYS A 147 -5.30 16.44 -2.06
N GLU A 148 -5.31 15.11 -2.10
CA GLU A 148 -6.33 14.35 -2.83
C GLU A 148 -7.50 13.88 -1.96
N ALA A 149 -7.33 13.72 -0.65
CA ALA A 149 -8.40 13.34 0.27
C ALA A 149 -9.55 14.38 0.24
N ALA A 150 -9.20 15.68 0.10
CA ALA A 150 -10.16 16.76 -0.07
C ALA A 150 -11.03 16.63 -1.33
N SER A 151 -10.57 15.91 -2.37
CA SER A 151 -11.34 15.71 -3.61
C SER A 151 -12.35 14.56 -3.55
N SER A 152 -12.19 13.65 -2.58
CA SER A 152 -12.98 12.41 -2.47
C SER A 152 -14.15 12.50 -1.49
N PHE A 153 -14.26 13.58 -0.70
CA PHE A 153 -15.44 13.86 0.12
C PHE A 153 -16.55 14.53 -0.69
N SER A 154 -17.10 13.85 -1.68
CA SER A 154 -18.45 14.20 -2.15
C SER A 154 -19.08 13.04 -2.89
N THR A 155 -19.72 12.17 -2.14
CA THR A 155 -21.01 11.66 -2.57
C THR A 155 -21.91 11.42 -1.35
N SER A 156 -23.10 12.02 -1.44
CA SER A 156 -24.33 11.71 -0.69
C SER A 156 -24.39 12.11 0.79
N ARG A 157 -24.54 13.41 1.07
CA ARG A 157 -25.27 13.86 2.26
C ARG A 157 -26.66 14.34 1.85
N SER A 158 -27.67 13.55 2.17
CA SER A 158 -29.05 14.04 2.30
C SER A 158 -29.06 15.14 3.37
N ALA A 159 -29.73 16.24 3.04
CA ALA A 159 -29.85 17.39 3.91
C ALA A 159 -30.58 17.04 5.21
N SER A 160 -29.95 17.34 6.34
CA SER A 160 -30.66 17.66 7.58
C SER A 160 -29.82 18.70 8.32
N ALA A 161 -30.42 19.87 8.52
CA ALA A 161 -29.77 21.06 9.05
C ALA A 161 -29.93 21.11 10.57
N VAL A 162 -28.80 21.11 11.30
CA VAL A 162 -28.67 21.76 12.61
C VAL A 162 -27.23 22.27 12.74
N PRO A 163 -26.99 23.55 13.09
CA PRO A 163 -25.63 24.06 13.25
C PRO A 163 -25.13 23.74 14.67
N SER A 164 -23.94 23.14 14.76
CA SER A 164 -23.25 22.96 16.04
C SER A 164 -21.84 23.53 15.95
N VAL A 165 -21.68 24.62 16.69
CA VAL A 165 -20.51 25.42 17.10
C VAL A 165 -19.16 24.70 16.97
N ALA A 166 -18.22 25.35 16.27
CA ALA A 166 -16.82 24.96 16.23
C ALA A 166 -16.16 25.26 17.60
N ILE A 167 -15.59 24.23 18.22
CA ILE A 167 -14.69 24.39 19.36
C ILE A 167 -13.27 24.27 18.83
N ASP A 168 -12.58 25.40 18.86
CA ASP A 168 -11.16 25.56 18.62
C ASP A 168 -10.39 24.94 19.80
N VAL A 169 -9.59 23.90 19.53
CA VAL A 169 -8.59 23.43 20.49
C VAL A 169 -7.24 23.58 19.84
N SER A 170 -6.57 24.65 20.29
CA SER A 170 -5.22 25.05 19.95
C SER A 170 -4.19 23.95 20.22
N LYS A 171 -3.34 23.77 19.21
CA LYS A 171 -1.90 23.49 19.24
C LYS A 171 -1.30 23.02 20.57
N GLN A 172 -0.85 21.76 20.57
CA GLN A 172 0.34 21.40 21.33
C GLN A 172 1.26 20.57 20.42
N SER A 173 2.36 21.22 20.03
CA SER A 173 3.47 20.67 19.26
C SER A 173 4.32 19.76 20.14
N SER A 174 4.58 18.54 19.67
CA SER A 174 5.68 17.70 20.14
C SER A 174 6.71 17.56 19.01
N PRO A 175 8.02 17.70 19.30
CA PRO A 175 9.07 17.72 18.28
C PRO A 175 9.63 16.32 17.97
N ASN A 176 10.13 16.18 16.74
CA ASN A 176 10.94 15.08 16.18
C ASN A 176 10.19 13.79 15.81
N GLU A 177 9.40 13.83 14.74
CA GLU A 177 9.18 12.68 13.85
C GLU A 177 9.87 12.97 12.51
N SER A 178 10.60 11.98 12.03
CA SER A 178 11.48 11.99 10.86
C SER A 178 10.78 12.47 9.58
N ASP A 179 11.57 13.09 8.69
CA ASP A 179 11.22 13.70 7.39
C ASP A 179 10.59 12.76 6.34
N PHE A 180 10.04 11.61 6.74
CA PHE A 180 9.40 10.69 5.80
C PHE A 180 7.94 11.09 5.56
N THR A 181 7.69 11.55 4.33
CA THR A 181 6.34 11.63 3.74
C THR A 181 5.55 10.35 4.03
N PRO A 182 4.22 10.41 4.26
CA PRO A 182 3.43 9.22 4.56
C PRO A 182 3.63 8.14 3.50
N SER A 183 4.08 6.96 3.92
CA SER A 183 4.39 5.84 3.04
C SER A 183 3.12 5.34 2.34
N LEU A 184 3.13 5.41 1.02
CA LEU A 184 2.09 4.87 0.15
C LEU A 184 2.16 3.33 0.17
N ILE A 185 1.01 2.70 0.36
CA ILE A 185 0.86 1.25 0.32
C ILE A 185 -0.24 0.84 -0.67
N CYS A 186 0.02 -0.21 -1.43
CA CYS A 186 -1.01 -0.85 -2.25
C CYS A 186 -1.11 -2.35 -1.97
N TYR A 187 -2.25 -2.93 -2.33
CA TYR A 187 -2.46 -4.36 -2.37
C TYR A 187 -2.58 -4.82 -3.83
N ILE A 188 -1.80 -5.81 -4.19
CA ILE A 188 -1.81 -6.45 -5.51
C ILE A 188 -2.08 -7.95 -5.33
N SER A 189 -3.09 -8.46 -6.01
CA SER A 189 -3.38 -9.90 -6.05
C SER A 189 -2.53 -10.56 -7.14
N LYS A 190 -1.62 -11.48 -6.75
CA LYS A 190 -0.83 -12.29 -7.69
C LYS A 190 -1.71 -13.10 -8.67
N SER A 191 -2.84 -13.64 -8.21
CA SER A 191 -3.76 -14.42 -9.05
C SER A 191 -4.41 -13.57 -10.14
N GLN A 192 -4.77 -12.32 -9.83
CA GLN A 192 -5.31 -11.38 -10.81
C GLN A 192 -4.23 -10.86 -11.75
N GLU A 193 -3.02 -10.66 -11.24
CA GLU A 193 -1.91 -10.18 -12.05
C GLU A 193 -1.44 -11.21 -13.06
N ARG A 194 -1.26 -12.49 -12.68
CA ARG A 194 -0.90 -13.57 -13.62
C ARG A 194 -1.87 -13.71 -14.79
N ARG A 195 -3.14 -13.33 -14.62
CA ARG A 195 -4.14 -13.36 -15.69
C ARG A 195 -3.99 -12.19 -16.67
N ARG A 196 -3.33 -11.11 -16.26
CA ARG A 196 -3.13 -9.88 -17.03
C ARG A 196 -1.74 -9.80 -17.63
N CYS A 197 -0.74 -10.26 -16.89
CA CYS A 197 0.60 -10.50 -17.40
C CYS A 197 0.53 -11.54 -18.52
N LYS A 198 1.27 -11.28 -19.59
CA LYS A 198 1.41 -12.19 -20.74
C LYS A 198 2.74 -12.94 -20.72
N ILE A 199 3.55 -12.70 -19.70
CA ILE A 199 4.85 -13.31 -19.49
C ILE A 199 4.85 -13.84 -18.06
N ASP A 200 5.21 -15.11 -17.90
CA ASP A 200 5.45 -15.68 -16.59
C ASP A 200 6.85 -15.28 -16.13
N PRO A 201 7.00 -14.70 -14.91
CA PRO A 201 8.32 -14.34 -14.40
C PRO A 201 9.12 -15.61 -14.10
N SER A 202 10.43 -15.62 -14.36
CA SER A 202 11.27 -16.79 -14.03
C SER A 202 11.34 -17.02 -12.52
N ASN A 203 11.12 -15.96 -11.73
CA ASN A 203 10.95 -16.03 -10.29
C ASN A 203 9.67 -15.29 -9.86
N SER A 204 8.70 -16.03 -9.32
CA SER A 204 7.40 -15.50 -8.88
C SER A 204 7.47 -14.54 -7.69
N GLU A 205 8.62 -14.47 -7.00
CA GLU A 205 8.89 -13.48 -5.95
C GLU A 205 9.50 -12.20 -6.52
N LYS A 206 10.22 -12.27 -7.64
CA LYS A 206 10.91 -11.13 -8.29
C LYS A 206 10.21 -10.74 -9.58
N ASP A 207 8.91 -10.50 -9.47
CA ASP A 207 8.07 -10.18 -10.62
C ASP A 207 8.37 -8.75 -11.12
N ALA A 208 8.70 -8.62 -12.41
CA ALA A 208 8.96 -7.35 -13.06
C ALA A 208 7.74 -6.41 -13.01
N TYR A 209 6.53 -6.95 -12.86
CA TYR A 209 5.33 -6.15 -12.66
C TYR A 209 5.38 -5.31 -11.38
N PHE A 210 5.98 -5.81 -10.29
CA PHE A 210 6.12 -5.03 -9.05
C PHE A 210 7.04 -3.83 -9.23
N ILE A 211 8.04 -3.91 -10.11
CA ILE A 211 8.91 -2.79 -10.48
C ILE A 211 8.07 -1.67 -11.10
N ALA A 212 7.22 -2.03 -12.08
CA ALA A 212 6.32 -1.08 -12.70
C ALA A 212 5.30 -0.51 -11.71
N ALA A 213 4.79 -1.32 -10.78
CA ALA A 213 3.86 -0.88 -9.76
C ALA A 213 4.49 0.14 -8.82
N PHE A 214 5.71 -0.11 -8.34
CA PHE A 214 6.48 0.83 -7.54
C PHE A 214 6.73 2.14 -8.28
N LEU A 215 7.18 2.06 -9.54
CA LEU A 215 7.37 3.24 -10.38
C LEU A 215 6.08 4.04 -10.55
N ALA A 216 4.96 3.37 -10.89
CA ALA A 216 3.68 4.03 -11.11
C ALA A 216 3.10 4.65 -9.82
N MET A 217 3.34 4.02 -8.67
CA MET A 217 3.00 4.58 -7.35
C MET A 217 3.81 5.84 -7.04
N ALA A 218 5.13 5.80 -7.24
CA ALA A 218 6.00 6.96 -7.04
C ALA A 218 5.65 8.10 -7.99
N GLN A 219 5.48 7.81 -9.28
CA GLN A 219 5.08 8.78 -10.27
C GLN A 219 3.74 9.43 -9.93
N ARG A 220 2.77 8.66 -9.41
CA ARG A 220 1.49 9.22 -8.94
C ARG A 220 1.66 10.19 -7.76
N HIS A 221 2.65 9.98 -6.90
CA HIS A 221 2.94 10.89 -5.78
C HIS A 221 3.35 12.29 -6.28
N PHE A 222 4.17 12.35 -7.34
CA PHE A 222 4.72 13.61 -7.87
C PHE A 222 3.89 14.24 -8.98
N TYR A 223 3.29 13.42 -9.85
CA TYR A 223 2.50 13.93 -10.95
C TYR A 223 1.08 14.25 -10.50
N THR A 224 0.72 15.52 -10.58
CA THR A 224 -0.64 15.98 -10.29
C THR A 224 -1.62 15.30 -11.24
N THR A 225 -2.52 14.48 -10.69
CA THR A 225 -3.60 13.92 -11.48
C THR A 225 -4.69 15.00 -11.64
N PRO A 226 -5.05 15.44 -12.86
CA PRO A 226 -6.13 16.40 -13.01
C PRO A 226 -7.41 15.82 -12.43
N SER A 227 -8.07 16.60 -11.58
CA SER A 227 -9.39 16.29 -11.05
C SER A 227 -10.37 16.11 -12.21
N ILE A 228 -11.08 14.97 -12.26
CA ILE A 228 -12.24 14.77 -13.15
C ILE A 228 -13.44 15.55 -12.56
N ARG A 229 -13.30 16.86 -12.40
CA ARG A 229 -14.37 17.78 -12.02
C ARG A 229 -14.41 18.96 -12.97
N SER A 230 -15.13 18.78 -14.06
CA SER A 230 -16.15 19.74 -14.49
C SER A 230 -16.97 19.12 -15.61
N ARG A 231 -18.07 18.49 -15.22
CA ARG A 231 -19.14 18.13 -16.14
C ARG A 231 -20.07 19.33 -16.34
N SER A 232 -19.49 20.51 -16.56
CA SER A 232 -20.21 21.75 -16.84
C SER A 232 -19.49 22.52 -17.93
N GLY A 233 -20.19 22.66 -19.06
CA GLY A 233 -20.02 23.76 -20.02
C GLY A 233 -18.65 23.98 -20.65
N SER A 234 -18.52 23.53 -21.91
CA SER A 234 -17.76 24.21 -22.97
C SER A 234 -16.25 24.44 -22.77
N ARG A 235 -15.47 23.36 -22.71
CA ARG A 235 -14.18 23.19 -23.42
C ARG A 235 -13.59 21.80 -23.12
N PRO A 236 -12.96 21.10 -24.08
CA PRO A 236 -12.19 19.92 -23.75
C PRO A 236 -11.11 20.32 -22.74
N PRO A 237 -10.88 19.53 -21.67
CA PRO A 237 -9.82 19.84 -20.72
C PRO A 237 -8.52 19.93 -21.50
N LYS A 238 -7.85 21.09 -21.45
CA LYS A 238 -6.47 21.20 -21.90
C LYS A 238 -5.71 20.11 -21.14
N GLN A 239 -5.07 19.19 -21.85
CA GLN A 239 -4.15 18.23 -21.24
C GLN A 239 -3.12 19.07 -20.48
N GLN A 240 -3.27 19.22 -19.17
CA GLN A 240 -2.21 19.80 -18.36
C GLN A 240 -1.05 18.81 -18.48
N GLY A 241 -0.01 19.27 -19.16
CA GLY A 241 1.17 18.48 -19.49
C GLY A 241 1.84 17.98 -18.22
N ILE A 242 2.65 16.95 -18.39
CA ILE A 242 3.59 16.49 -17.38
C ILE A 242 4.32 17.74 -16.84
N PRO A 243 4.34 17.97 -15.51
CA PRO A 243 5.08 19.09 -14.92
C PRO A 243 6.49 19.13 -15.50
N SER A 244 6.94 20.31 -15.93
CA SER A 244 8.25 20.44 -16.58
C SER A 244 9.42 20.18 -15.64
N ASP A 245 9.19 20.32 -14.33
CA ASP A 245 10.18 20.04 -13.29
C ASP A 245 9.46 19.59 -12.01
N PRO A 246 9.13 18.30 -11.87
CA PRO A 246 8.58 17.75 -10.64
C PRO A 246 9.66 17.71 -9.54
N ASP A 247 9.30 18.16 -8.34
CA ASP A 247 10.18 18.15 -7.16
C ASP A 247 10.33 16.73 -6.59
N PHE A 248 11.09 15.90 -7.31
CA PHE A 248 11.36 14.51 -6.95
C PHE A 248 12.23 14.42 -5.69
N HIS A 249 11.83 13.52 -4.80
CA HIS A 249 12.62 13.09 -3.65
C HIS A 249 12.49 11.57 -3.49
N ASP A 250 13.37 11.01 -2.66
CA ASP A 250 13.39 9.58 -2.41
C ASP A 250 12.09 9.13 -1.72
N LEU A 251 11.55 8.00 -2.17
CA LEU A 251 10.32 7.44 -1.66
C LEU A 251 10.51 6.03 -1.13
N LYS A 252 9.87 5.78 0.01
CA LYS A 252 9.64 4.45 0.54
C LYS A 252 8.19 4.05 0.27
N LEU A 253 8.00 2.99 -0.48
CA LEU A 253 6.69 2.48 -0.89
C LEU A 253 6.52 1.03 -0.49
N ARG A 254 5.27 0.58 -0.36
CA ARG A 254 4.97 -0.81 0.02
C ARG A 254 3.92 -1.46 -0.86
N ILE A 255 4.13 -2.73 -1.20
CA ILE A 255 3.16 -3.58 -1.88
C ILE A 255 2.88 -4.80 -0.99
N LEU A 256 1.62 -5.02 -0.67
CA LEU A 256 1.15 -6.21 0.03
C LEU A 256 0.55 -7.20 -1.00
N THR A 257 0.92 -8.47 -0.90
CA THR A 257 0.28 -9.58 -1.60
C THR A 257 0.19 -10.78 -0.66
N HIS A 258 -0.47 -11.85 -1.10
CA HIS A 258 -0.47 -13.14 -0.42
C HIS A 258 0.01 -14.26 -1.36
N ASP A 259 0.44 -15.35 -0.74
CA ASP A 259 0.75 -16.65 -1.34
C ASP A 259 -0.22 -17.68 -0.76
N VAL A 260 -1.02 -18.29 -1.63
CA VAL A 260 -2.06 -19.25 -1.23
C VAL A 260 -1.45 -20.58 -0.83
N ASP A 261 -0.38 -21.00 -1.49
CA ASP A 261 0.24 -22.31 -1.31
C ASP A 261 1.00 -22.37 0.02
N GLU A 262 1.80 -21.33 0.27
CA GLU A 262 2.63 -21.21 1.48
C GLU A 262 1.86 -20.59 2.66
N LYS A 263 0.65 -20.06 2.41
CA LYS A 263 -0.22 -19.39 3.39
C LYS A 263 0.47 -18.21 4.09
N ASP A 264 1.21 -17.45 3.30
CA ASP A 264 1.98 -16.29 3.73
C ASP A 264 1.40 -15.00 3.14
N PHE A 265 1.42 -13.92 3.91
CA PHE A 265 1.49 -12.59 3.31
C PHE A 265 2.92 -12.31 2.85
N ILE A 266 3.08 -11.58 1.75
CA ILE A 266 4.38 -11.09 1.30
C ILE A 266 4.30 -9.58 1.24
N VAL A 267 5.23 -8.92 1.96
CA VAL A 267 5.36 -7.46 1.97
C VAL A 267 6.61 -7.10 1.19
N TYR A 268 6.42 -6.38 0.10
CA TYR A 268 7.50 -5.77 -0.68
C TYR A 268 7.65 -4.31 -0.22
N THR A 269 8.87 -3.89 0.03
CA THR A 269 9.26 -2.52 0.35
C THR A 269 10.20 -2.02 -0.73
N GLY A 270 9.77 -1.01 -1.49
CA GLY A 270 10.56 -0.39 -2.54
C GLY A 270 11.13 0.94 -2.06
N TYR A 271 12.44 1.11 -2.22
CA TYR A 271 13.16 2.37 -2.04
C TYR A 271 13.49 2.90 -3.42
N ILE A 272 12.82 3.98 -3.82
CA ILE A 272 12.99 4.60 -5.13
C ILE A 272 13.71 5.93 -4.93
N THR A 273 14.83 6.10 -5.64
CA THR A 273 15.58 7.35 -5.57
C THR A 273 15.01 8.42 -6.49
N ARG A 274 15.26 9.69 -6.15
CA ARG A 274 15.02 10.83 -7.04
C ARG A 274 15.64 10.60 -8.42
N GLY A 275 16.88 10.14 -8.46
CA GLY A 275 17.62 9.89 -9.71
C GLY A 275 16.89 8.89 -10.60
N PHE A 276 16.34 7.81 -10.03
CA PHE A 276 15.55 6.84 -10.78
C PHE A 276 14.31 7.47 -11.40
N LEU A 277 13.55 8.27 -10.66
CA LEU A 277 12.36 8.95 -11.19
C LEU A 277 12.71 9.96 -12.28
N GLN A 278 13.82 10.67 -12.12
CA GLN A 278 14.32 11.62 -13.09
C GLN A 278 14.73 10.95 -14.40
N LYS A 279 15.33 9.74 -14.36
CA LYS A 279 15.59 8.93 -15.57
C LYS A 279 14.32 8.72 -16.39
N PHE A 280 13.20 8.39 -15.76
CA PHE A 280 11.92 8.20 -16.46
C PHE A 280 11.28 9.51 -16.91
N HIS A 281 11.55 10.62 -16.22
CA HIS A 281 11.05 11.95 -16.60
C HIS A 281 11.82 12.54 -17.80
N GLU A 282 13.14 12.36 -17.85
CA GLU A 282 14.03 12.81 -18.92
C GLU A 282 14.83 11.64 -19.52
N PRO A 283 14.18 10.73 -20.28
CA PRO A 283 14.81 9.48 -20.73
C PRO A 283 15.98 9.65 -21.71
N SER A 284 16.17 10.84 -22.28
CA SER A 284 17.29 11.16 -23.16
C SER A 284 18.55 11.60 -22.45
N LYS A 285 18.46 11.98 -21.17
CA LYS A 285 19.60 12.45 -20.39
C LYS A 285 20.14 11.34 -19.52
N ALA A 286 21.46 11.30 -19.39
CA ALA A 286 22.10 10.48 -18.37
C ALA A 286 21.91 11.15 -16.99
N PRO A 287 21.81 10.36 -15.91
CA PRO A 287 21.93 10.91 -14.56
C PRO A 287 23.27 11.62 -14.43
N THR A 288 23.29 12.80 -13.81
CA THR A 288 24.55 13.45 -13.42
C THR A 288 25.19 12.62 -12.29
N ASP A 289 26.42 12.14 -12.52
CA ASP A 289 27.26 11.30 -11.65
C ASP A 289 27.72 12.02 -10.35
N ASP A 290 26.80 12.66 -9.63
CA ASP A 290 27.12 13.17 -8.29
C ASP A 290 26.86 12.07 -7.25
N GLU A 291 27.94 11.34 -6.95
CA GLU A 291 28.18 10.41 -5.83
C GLU A 291 27.34 9.11 -5.80
N ASP A 292 28.06 8.01 -6.05
CA ASP A 292 27.69 6.61 -5.89
C ASP A 292 26.61 6.04 -6.82
N ALA A 293 27.01 4.98 -7.53
CA ALA A 293 26.18 4.11 -8.36
C ALA A 293 25.17 3.31 -7.51
N VAL A 294 24.29 4.00 -6.78
CA VAL A 294 23.21 3.39 -6.04
C VAL A 294 22.14 2.99 -7.05
N SER A 295 21.84 1.68 -7.10
CA SER A 295 20.66 1.16 -7.78
C SER A 295 19.47 2.07 -7.53
N GLY A 296 18.88 2.59 -8.61
CA GLY A 296 17.82 3.59 -8.50
C GLY A 296 16.53 3.06 -7.86
N LEU A 297 16.38 1.73 -7.80
CA LEU A 297 15.26 1.06 -7.15
C LEU A 297 15.74 -0.22 -6.45
N LYS A 298 15.72 -0.19 -5.12
CA LYS A 298 15.93 -1.36 -4.27
C LYS A 298 14.59 -1.91 -3.79
N ILE A 299 14.33 -3.20 -3.99
CA ILE A 299 13.13 -3.88 -3.52
C ILE A 299 13.51 -4.95 -2.50
N GLU A 300 13.15 -4.70 -1.25
CA GLU A 300 13.21 -5.67 -0.17
C GLU A 300 11.88 -6.41 -0.07
N TYR A 301 11.90 -7.70 0.26
CA TYR A 301 10.66 -8.42 0.54
C TYR A 301 10.79 -9.41 1.68
N THR A 302 9.73 -9.53 2.48
CA THR A 302 9.64 -10.48 3.60
C THR A 302 8.32 -11.23 3.55
N ARG A 303 8.36 -12.47 4.04
CA ARG A 303 7.19 -13.32 4.21
C ARG A 303 6.67 -13.25 5.64
N VAL A 304 5.36 -13.24 5.78
CA VAL A 304 4.67 -13.16 7.07
C VAL A 304 3.67 -14.31 7.14
N PRO A 305 3.90 -15.34 7.97
CA PRO A 305 2.98 -16.46 8.08
C PRO A 305 1.67 -15.99 8.70
N ILE A 306 0.56 -16.36 8.05
CA ILE A 306 -0.79 -16.06 8.53
C ILE A 306 -1.06 -16.78 9.85
N TRP A 307 -0.56 -18.00 9.98
CA TRP A 307 -0.75 -18.83 11.16
C TRP A 307 0.49 -18.81 12.06
N PRO A 308 0.33 -18.75 13.39
CA PRO A 308 -0.93 -18.66 14.15
C PRO A 308 -1.55 -17.26 14.10
N ILE A 309 -2.89 -17.14 14.12
CA ILE A 309 -3.55 -15.82 14.07
C ILE A 309 -3.17 -14.92 15.25
N LEU A 310 -2.97 -15.51 16.43
CA LEU A 310 -2.42 -14.78 17.56
C LEU A 310 -0.98 -14.32 17.23
N GLY A 311 -0.70 -13.04 17.38
CA GLY A 311 0.56 -12.44 16.94
C GLY A 311 0.57 -12.00 15.46
N LEU A 312 -0.48 -12.27 14.67
CA LEU A 312 -0.52 -11.90 13.24
C LEU A 312 -0.45 -10.38 13.05
N ARG A 313 -1.17 -9.62 13.89
CA ARG A 313 -1.12 -8.16 13.88
C ARG A 313 0.32 -7.70 14.04
N GLU A 314 1.03 -8.22 15.04
CA GLU A 314 2.39 -7.77 15.35
C GLU A 314 3.39 -8.22 14.28
N ARG A 315 3.29 -9.45 13.78
CA ARG A 315 4.15 -9.96 12.69
C ARG A 315 3.98 -9.16 11.40
N LEU A 316 2.74 -8.95 10.98
CA LEU A 316 2.44 -8.18 9.77
C LEU A 316 2.75 -6.68 9.98
N GLY A 317 2.55 -6.16 11.20
CA GLY A 317 2.93 -4.80 11.57
C GLY A 317 4.43 -4.56 11.50
N LYS A 318 5.26 -5.52 11.96
CA LYS A 318 6.73 -5.46 11.84
C LYS A 318 7.14 -5.36 10.37
N ALA A 319 6.54 -6.19 9.51
CA ALA A 319 6.80 -6.17 8.08
C ALA A 319 6.35 -4.86 7.40
N LEU A 320 5.15 -4.36 7.76
CA LEU A 320 4.56 -3.12 7.22
C LEU A 320 5.17 -1.83 7.79
N GLY A 321 5.88 -1.91 8.91
CA GLY A 321 6.56 -0.79 9.58
C GLY A 321 5.64 0.30 10.17
N PRO A 322 6.19 1.07 11.13
CA PRO A 322 5.43 2.07 11.87
C PRO A 322 4.93 3.23 11.00
N ASP A 323 5.61 3.49 9.88
CA ASP A 323 5.24 4.49 8.87
C ASP A 323 3.89 4.22 8.20
N VAL A 324 3.42 2.97 8.20
CA VAL A 324 2.11 2.59 7.65
C VAL A 324 1.10 2.28 8.74
N VAL A 325 1.47 1.46 9.73
CA VAL A 325 0.51 0.97 10.72
C VAL A 325 0.37 1.86 11.96
N GLY A 326 1.23 2.87 12.10
CA GLY A 326 1.33 3.73 13.27
C GLY A 326 2.11 3.07 14.41
N ALA A 327 2.19 3.76 15.55
CA ALA A 327 2.85 3.23 16.74
C ALA A 327 2.09 2.03 17.32
N PHE A 328 2.78 0.92 17.52
CA PHE A 328 2.29 -0.26 18.24
C PHE A 328 3.47 -0.97 18.92
N ASN A 329 3.20 -1.76 19.97
CA ASN A 329 4.22 -2.57 20.62
C ASN A 329 4.33 -3.91 19.89
N PRO A 330 5.47 -4.22 19.25
CA PRO A 330 5.58 -5.38 18.39
C PRO A 330 5.89 -6.69 19.14
N ASP A 331 6.12 -6.61 20.45
CA ASP A 331 6.41 -7.76 21.32
C ASP A 331 5.24 -8.13 22.23
N GLU A 332 4.21 -7.28 22.28
CA GLU A 332 2.98 -7.52 23.04
C GLU A 332 1.87 -7.99 22.10
N MET A 333 1.52 -9.28 22.17
CA MET A 333 0.50 -9.87 21.31
C MET A 333 -0.91 -9.43 21.73
N GLU A 334 -1.67 -8.88 20.79
CA GLU A 334 -3.09 -8.61 21.01
C GLU A 334 -3.90 -9.90 21.12
N THR A 335 -4.56 -10.11 22.27
CA THR A 335 -5.27 -11.36 22.58
C THR A 335 -6.74 -11.38 22.18
N TRP A 336 -7.28 -10.27 21.64
CA TRP A 336 -8.67 -10.15 21.13
C TRP A 336 -9.78 -10.61 22.10
N GLU A 337 -9.50 -10.67 23.41
CA GLU A 337 -10.36 -11.28 24.44
C GLU A 337 -11.55 -10.39 24.87
N ALA A 338 -11.51 -9.09 24.58
CA ALA A 338 -12.53 -8.15 25.02
C ALA A 338 -13.45 -7.73 23.87
N ASP A 339 -14.66 -8.28 23.86
CA ASP A 339 -15.79 -7.61 23.21
C ASP A 339 -16.12 -6.34 24.03
N PRO A 340 -15.90 -5.13 23.50
CA PRO A 340 -16.13 -3.90 24.25
C PRO A 340 -17.58 -3.80 24.72
N GLU A 341 -18.55 -4.40 24.02
CA GLU A 341 -19.94 -4.42 24.45
C GLU A 341 -20.18 -5.27 25.69
N LYS A 342 -19.49 -6.41 25.82
CA LYS A 342 -19.58 -7.26 27.03
C LYS A 342 -18.96 -6.56 28.22
N GLN A 343 -17.85 -5.85 28.04
CA GLN A 343 -17.20 -5.09 29.12
C GLN A 343 -18.04 -3.91 29.56
N ASN A 344 -18.70 -3.21 28.62
CA ASN A 344 -19.61 -2.11 28.94
C ASN A 344 -20.89 -2.60 29.62
N ARG A 345 -21.45 -3.75 29.22
CA ARG A 345 -22.57 -4.41 29.91
C ARG A 345 -22.20 -4.86 31.32
N LYS A 346 -20.99 -5.38 31.51
CA LYS A 346 -20.48 -5.81 32.83
C LYS A 346 -20.28 -4.61 33.76
N ARG A 347 -19.72 -3.50 33.24
CA ARG A 347 -19.61 -2.21 33.96
C ARG A 347 -20.98 -1.64 34.31
N ARG A 348 -21.94 -1.62 33.38
CA ARG A 348 -23.30 -1.12 33.66
C ARG A 348 -24.03 -1.97 34.72
N ARG A 349 -23.84 -3.28 34.73
CA ARG A 349 -24.36 -4.16 35.79
C ARG A 349 -23.70 -3.94 37.15
N SER A 350 -22.39 -3.69 37.20
CA SER A 350 -21.72 -3.40 38.48
C SER A 350 -22.14 -2.05 39.05
N TYR A 351 -22.34 -1.02 38.22
CA TYR A 351 -22.85 0.29 38.66
C TYR A 351 -24.29 0.20 39.20
N ALA A 352 -25.18 -0.55 38.54
CA ALA A 352 -26.55 -0.76 39.02
C ALA A 352 -26.59 -1.55 40.34
N SER A 353 -25.65 -2.48 40.55
CA SER A 353 -25.54 -3.27 41.78
C SER A 353 -24.99 -2.46 42.95
N SER A 354 -24.05 -1.52 42.71
CA SER A 354 -23.53 -0.62 43.74
C SER A 354 -24.55 0.45 44.15
N GLU A 355 -25.35 0.94 43.21
CA GLU A 355 -26.37 1.97 43.46
C GLU A 355 -27.55 1.42 44.28
N GLY A 356 -27.97 0.18 43.99
CA GLY A 356 -28.98 -0.51 44.80
C GLY A 356 -28.52 -0.89 46.21
N ALA A 357 -27.21 -1.13 46.41
CA ALA A 357 -26.63 -1.39 47.73
C ALA A 357 -26.53 -0.11 48.58
N GLN A 358 -26.17 1.02 47.97
CA GLN A 358 -26.12 2.32 48.66
C GLN A 358 -27.51 2.83 49.08
N GLN A 359 -28.54 2.63 48.24
CA GLN A 359 -29.92 3.00 48.60
C GLN A 359 -30.52 2.14 49.72
N ARG A 360 -30.05 0.91 49.92
CA ARG A 360 -30.49 0.04 51.05
C ARG A 360 -29.78 0.37 52.36
N ALA A 361 -28.56 0.92 52.31
CA ALA A 361 -27.82 1.34 53.50
C ALA A 361 -28.35 2.67 54.08
N ALA A 362 -28.92 3.55 53.25
CA ALA A 362 -29.46 4.86 53.68
C ALA A 362 -30.90 4.79 54.26
N LYS A 363 -31.49 3.59 54.39
CA LYS A 363 -32.86 3.36 54.87
C LYS A 363 -32.95 2.58 56.18
N LYS A 364 -31.81 2.32 56.83
CA LYS A 364 -31.70 1.88 58.22
C LYS A 364 -31.10 3.02 59.02
#